data_AF-A0A7C1UU66-F1
#
_entry.id   AF-A0A7C1UU66-F1
#
_cell.length_a   1.000
_cell.length_b   1.000
_cell.length_c   1.000
_cell.angle_alpha   90.00
_cell.angle_beta   90.00
_cell.angle_gamma   90.00
#
_symmetry.space_group_name_H-M   'P 1'
#
loop_
_entity.id
_entity.type
_entity.pdbx_description
1 polymer ?
#
loop_
_entity_poly.entity_id
_entity_poly.type
_entity_poly.pdbx_seq_one_letter_code
_entity_poly.pdbx_strand_id
1 'polypeptide(L)'
;MILEKAFIDTAFWIAFLNRRDQFHKEAEDYFKVALQRYKILTSTFIVYETITFINCSLKNHQLAVDFLDRIEEAQAIGHINVLNVTDGIQEEALNLFRKIEDKDLSFIDCISFTGSIPKVM
;
A
#
# COMPACT_ATOMS: atom_id res chain seq x y z
N MET A 1 -11.75 -21.12 9.66
CA MET A 1 -10.63 -20.30 10.17
C MET A 1 -10.70 -18.96 9.48
N ILE A 2 -10.71 -17.86 10.25
CA ILE A 2 -10.60 -16.52 9.68
C ILE A 2 -9.11 -16.33 9.39
N LEU A 3 -8.71 -16.16 8.11
CA LEU A 3 -7.37 -15.67 7.82
C LEU A 3 -7.28 -14.25 8.40
N GLU A 4 -6.22 -14.00 9.16
CA GLU A 4 -5.88 -12.64 9.60
C GLU A 4 -5.68 -11.74 8.37
N LYS A 5 -5.85 -10.44 8.55
CA LYS A 5 -5.77 -9.45 7.47
C LYS A 5 -4.46 -8.68 7.62
N ALA A 6 -3.72 -8.54 6.52
CA ALA A 6 -2.51 -7.71 6.47
C ALA A 6 -2.74 -6.54 5.52
N PHE A 7 -2.57 -5.31 6.02
CA PHE A 7 -2.69 -4.11 5.22
C PHE A 7 -1.29 -3.65 4.78
N ILE A 8 -1.05 -3.61 3.48
CA ILE A 8 0.24 -3.29 2.89
C ILE A 8 0.24 -1.83 2.43
N ASP A 9 1.21 -1.05 2.90
CA ASP A 9 1.38 0.35 2.54
C ASP A 9 2.41 0.56 1.40
N THR A 10 2.56 1.82 0.99
CA THR A 10 3.45 2.24 -0.09
C THR A 10 4.91 1.87 0.18
N ALA A 11 5.37 2.05 1.43
CA ALA A 11 6.76 1.77 1.80
C ALA A 11 7.11 0.30 1.62
N PHE A 12 6.20 -0.61 2.01
CA PHE A 12 6.39 -2.03 1.76
C PHE A 12 6.44 -2.36 0.27
N TRP A 13 5.53 -1.81 -0.55
CA TRP A 13 5.55 -2.04 -1.99
C TRP A 13 6.84 -1.54 -2.64
N ILE A 14 7.33 -0.36 -2.23
CA ILE A 14 8.60 0.18 -2.70
C ILE A 14 9.75 -0.76 -2.33
N ALA A 15 9.85 -1.20 -1.07
CA ALA A 15 10.88 -2.14 -0.64
C ALA A 15 10.81 -3.45 -1.43
N PHE A 16 9.61 -4.00 -1.61
CA PHE A 16 9.40 -5.24 -2.37
C PHE A 16 9.81 -5.12 -3.84
N LEU A 17 9.54 -3.99 -4.51
CA LEU A 17 9.77 -3.82 -5.95
C LEU A 17 11.17 -3.29 -6.29
N ASN A 18 11.74 -2.46 -5.42
CA ASN A 18 13.04 -1.84 -5.65
C ASN A 18 14.16 -2.75 -5.13
N ARG A 19 14.83 -3.48 -6.05
CA ARG A 19 15.97 -4.36 -5.72
C ARG A 19 17.15 -3.68 -5.01
N ARG A 20 17.24 -2.35 -5.07
CA ARG A 20 18.29 -1.56 -4.40
C ARG A 20 17.86 -1.05 -3.03
N ASP A 21 16.60 -1.26 -2.65
CA ASP A 21 16.11 -0.91 -1.33
C ASP A 21 16.79 -1.79 -0.27
N GLN A 22 17.18 -1.19 0.86
CA GLN A 22 17.84 -1.90 1.94
C GLN A 22 16.95 -2.99 2.55
N PHE A 23 15.62 -2.82 2.50
CA PHE A 23 14.64 -3.75 3.04
C PHE A 23 14.11 -4.74 1.99
N HIS A 24 14.62 -4.71 0.75
CA HIS A 24 14.11 -5.53 -0.35
C HIS A 24 14.04 -7.02 -0.01
N LYS A 25 15.11 -7.54 0.59
CA LYS A 25 15.20 -8.97 0.94
C LYS A 25 14.18 -9.35 2.01
N GLU A 26 14.02 -8.51 3.01
CA GLU A 26 13.07 -8.71 4.11
C GLU A 26 11.62 -8.64 3.61
N ALA A 27 11.31 -7.65 2.76
CA ALA A 27 10.01 -7.52 2.12
C ALA A 27 9.64 -8.74 1.27
N GLU A 28 10.58 -9.27 0.46
CA GLU A 28 10.35 -10.50 -0.31
C GLU A 28 10.04 -11.71 0.58
N ASP A 29 10.82 -11.89 1.65
CA ASP A 29 10.68 -13.06 2.53
C ASP A 29 9.40 -12.97 3.37
N TYR A 30 9.05 -11.76 3.84
CA TYR A 30 7.79 -11.51 4.51
C TYR A 30 6.59 -11.72 3.59
N PHE A 31 6.63 -11.22 2.35
CA PHE A 31 5.51 -11.33 1.43
C PHE A 31 5.18 -12.79 1.09
N LYS A 32 6.20 -13.64 0.92
CA LYS A 32 6.00 -15.10 0.70
C LYS A 32 5.24 -15.75 1.85
N VAL A 33 5.59 -15.41 3.09
CA VAL A 33 4.90 -15.92 4.28
C VAL A 33 3.50 -15.30 4.38
N ALA A 34 3.38 -14.01 4.05
CA ALA A 34 2.14 -13.28 4.19
C ALA A 34 1.04 -13.82 3.27
N LEU A 35 1.38 -14.15 2.03
CA LEU A 35 0.45 -14.74 1.05
C LEU A 35 -0.13 -16.09 1.48
N GLN A 36 0.54 -16.81 2.40
CA GLN A 36 0.06 -18.09 2.91
C GLN A 36 -0.81 -17.94 4.16
N ARG A 37 -0.68 -16.83 4.89
CA ARG A 37 -1.24 -16.65 6.24
C ARG A 37 -2.30 -15.57 6.34
N TYR A 38 -2.24 -14.58 5.46
CA TYR A 38 -3.09 -13.40 5.51
C TYR A 38 -3.89 -13.19 4.23
N LYS A 39 -5.04 -12.56 4.39
CA LYS A 39 -5.68 -11.84 3.28
C LYS A 39 -4.99 -10.50 3.13
N ILE A 40 -4.47 -10.23 1.95
CA ILE A 40 -3.74 -9.00 1.66
C ILE A 40 -4.74 -7.89 1.32
N LEU A 41 -4.56 -6.73 1.96
CA LEU A 41 -5.31 -5.51 1.68
C LEU A 41 -4.34 -4.38 1.34
N THR A 42 -4.79 -3.49 0.48
CA THR A 42 -4.16 -2.19 0.21
C THR A 42 -5.28 -1.18 -0.11
N SER A 43 -4.97 0.07 -0.38
CA SER A 43 -5.95 1.06 -0.85
C SER A 43 -5.62 1.55 -2.25
N THR A 44 -6.64 2.06 -2.95
CA THR A 44 -6.46 2.69 -4.27
C THR A 44 -5.40 3.82 -4.21
N PHE A 45 -5.36 4.59 -3.14
CA PHE A 45 -4.38 5.66 -2.99
C PHE A 45 -2.96 5.17 -2.71
N ILE A 46 -2.78 4.06 -1.99
CA ILE A 46 -1.47 3.41 -1.85
C ILE A 46 -0.97 2.92 -3.21
N VAL A 47 -1.84 2.33 -4.02
CA VAL A 47 -1.50 1.91 -5.39
C VAL A 47 -1.05 3.10 -6.22
N TYR A 48 -1.78 4.22 -6.15
CA TYR A 48 -1.44 5.45 -6.90
C TYR A 48 -0.15 6.12 -6.42
N GLU A 49 0.08 6.16 -5.11
CA GLU A 49 1.33 6.68 -4.55
C GLU A 49 2.51 5.80 -4.96
N THR A 50 2.33 4.48 -4.94
CA THR A 50 3.36 3.50 -5.34
C THR A 50 3.75 3.67 -6.81
N ILE A 51 2.79 3.68 -7.75
CA ILE A 51 3.10 3.88 -9.18
C ILE A 51 3.75 5.24 -9.44
N THR A 52 3.31 6.27 -8.71
CA THR A 52 3.87 7.62 -8.83
C THR A 52 5.32 7.63 -8.34
N PHE A 53 5.63 7.00 -7.21
CA PHE A 53 6.98 6.90 -6.70
C PHE A 53 7.89 6.12 -7.65
N ILE A 54 7.44 4.96 -8.15
CA ILE A 54 8.22 4.15 -9.10
C ILE A 54 8.52 4.95 -10.38
N ASN A 55 7.52 5.64 -10.93
CA ASN A 55 7.68 6.43 -12.14
C ASN A 55 8.57 7.67 -11.92
N CYS A 56 8.34 8.42 -10.84
CA CYS A 56 8.96 9.72 -10.64
C CYS A 56 10.30 9.65 -9.89
N SER A 57 10.42 8.81 -8.88
CA SER A 57 11.61 8.69 -8.03
C SER A 57 12.57 7.63 -8.56
N LEU A 58 12.07 6.44 -8.94
CA LEU A 58 12.90 5.37 -9.50
C LEU A 58 13.15 5.52 -11.01
N LYS A 59 12.48 6.47 -11.67
CA LYS A 59 12.55 6.74 -13.12
C LYS A 59 12.29 5.48 -13.96
N ASN A 60 11.34 4.65 -13.52
CA ASN A 60 11.05 3.37 -14.15
C ASN A 60 9.56 3.22 -14.49
N HIS A 61 9.14 3.82 -15.61
CA HIS A 61 7.75 3.77 -16.05
C HIS A 61 7.23 2.34 -16.26
N GLN A 62 8.06 1.47 -16.86
CA GLN A 62 7.65 0.09 -17.13
C GLN A 62 7.33 -0.66 -15.83
N LEU A 63 8.15 -0.51 -14.80
CA LEU A 63 7.87 -1.14 -13.50
C LEU A 63 6.59 -0.61 -12.85
N ALA A 64 6.26 0.68 -13.05
CA ALA A 64 5.03 1.26 -12.53
C ALA A 64 3.79 0.66 -13.20
N VAL A 65 3.84 0.48 -14.53
CA VAL A 65 2.76 -0.18 -15.29
C VAL A 65 2.66 -1.65 -14.91
N ASP A 66 3.77 -2.38 -14.90
CA ASP A 66 3.80 -3.80 -14.53
C ASP A 66 3.25 -4.04 -13.10
N PHE A 67 3.53 -3.12 -12.17
CA PHE A 67 2.96 -3.18 -10.83
C PHE A 67 1.45 -2.97 -10.84
N LEU A 68 0.96 -1.95 -11.56
CA LEU A 68 -0.47 -1.67 -11.67
C LEU A 68 -1.22 -2.87 -12.24
N ASP A 69 -0.76 -3.40 -13.38
CA ASP A 69 -1.38 -4.55 -14.05
C ASP A 69 -1.43 -5.77 -13.11
N ARG A 70 -0.34 -6.05 -12.39
CA ARG A 70 -0.29 -7.16 -11.42
C ARG A 70 -1.23 -6.98 -10.24
N ILE A 71 -1.42 -5.74 -9.76
CA ILE A 71 -2.38 -5.46 -8.68
C ILE A 71 -3.80 -5.68 -9.19
N GLU A 72 -4.12 -5.21 -10.39
CA GLU A 72 -5.44 -5.39 -11.01
C GLU A 72 -5.75 -6.87 -11.26
N GLU A 73 -4.79 -7.62 -11.81
CA GLU A 73 -4.89 -9.07 -11.98
C GLU A 73 -5.09 -9.80 -10.65
N ALA A 74 -4.27 -9.47 -9.64
CA ALA A 74 -4.36 -10.06 -8.31
C ALA A 74 -5.70 -9.75 -7.62
N GLN A 75 -6.24 -8.55 -7.83
CA GLN A 75 -7.57 -8.18 -7.35
C GLN A 75 -8.67 -8.96 -8.07
N ALA A 76 -8.59 -9.09 -9.40
CA ALA A 76 -9.59 -9.81 -10.19
C ALA A 76 -9.72 -11.28 -9.78
N ILE A 77 -8.61 -11.92 -9.39
CA ILE A 77 -8.59 -13.31 -8.90
C ILE A 77 -8.76 -13.43 -7.38
N GLY A 78 -8.96 -12.32 -6.66
CA GLY A 78 -9.25 -12.30 -5.22
C GLY A 78 -8.04 -12.56 -4.31
N HIS A 79 -6.81 -12.44 -4.82
CA HIS A 79 -5.58 -12.58 -4.03
C HIS A 79 -5.26 -11.32 -3.20
N ILE A 80 -5.63 -10.13 -3.70
CA ILE A 80 -5.49 -8.86 -3.01
C ILE A 80 -6.84 -8.15 -2.99
N ASN A 81 -7.17 -7.50 -1.87
CA ASN A 81 -8.33 -6.61 -1.78
C ASN A 81 -7.88 -5.15 -1.80
N VAL A 82 -8.10 -4.46 -2.92
CA VAL A 82 -7.84 -3.02 -3.03
C VAL A 82 -9.07 -2.27 -2.56
N LEU A 83 -8.93 -1.58 -1.43
CA LEU A 83 -10.00 -0.84 -0.80
C LEU A 83 -10.15 0.53 -1.47
N ASN A 84 -11.37 0.82 -1.93
CA ASN A 84 -11.72 2.15 -2.41
C ASN A 84 -11.83 3.10 -1.21
N VAL A 85 -11.18 4.26 -1.35
CA VAL A 85 -11.29 5.34 -0.38
C VAL A 85 -12.59 6.10 -0.69
N THR A 86 -13.52 6.12 0.26
CA THR A 86 -14.77 6.87 0.12
C THR A 86 -14.56 8.35 0.46
N ASP A 87 -15.47 9.20 0.00
CA ASP A 87 -15.45 10.64 0.31
C ASP A 87 -15.39 10.91 1.84
N GLY A 88 -16.06 10.08 2.64
CA GLY A 88 -16.02 10.17 4.11
C GLY A 88 -14.65 9.84 4.71
N ILE A 89 -13.99 8.76 4.22
CA ILE A 89 -12.62 8.41 4.67
C ILE A 89 -11.64 9.52 4.28
N GLN A 90 -11.82 10.10 3.10
CA GLN A 90 -11.00 11.21 2.61
C GLN A 90 -11.20 12.46 3.48
N GLU A 91 -12.42 12.81 3.85
CA GLU A 91 -12.70 13.94 4.74
C GLU A 91 -12.07 13.75 6.13
N GLU A 92 -12.22 12.56 6.71
CA GLU A 92 -11.57 12.20 7.97
C GLU A 92 -10.05 12.32 7.88
N ALA A 93 -9.45 11.82 6.80
CA ALA A 93 -8.01 11.88 6.59
C ALA A 93 -7.54 13.33 6.44
N LEU A 94 -8.29 14.18 5.74
CA LEU A 94 -7.97 15.60 5.59
C LEU A 94 -8.06 16.33 6.93
N ASN A 95 -9.04 15.96 7.77
CA ASN A 95 -9.17 16.51 9.10
C ASN A 95 -8.03 16.05 10.03
N LEU A 96 -7.56 14.81 9.88
CA LEU A 96 -6.38 14.31 10.60
C LEU A 96 -5.10 15.01 10.14
N PHE A 97 -4.88 15.10 8.84
CA PHE A 97 -3.72 15.75 8.24
C PHE A 97 -3.60 17.22 8.66
N ARG A 98 -4.72 17.95 8.77
CA ARG A 98 -4.73 19.34 9.28
C ARG A 98 -4.31 19.46 10.75
N LYS A 99 -4.45 18.40 11.55
CA LYS A 99 -4.17 18.40 13.00
C LYS A 99 -2.76 17.89 13.31
N ILE A 100 -2.19 17.08 12.43
CA ILE A 100 -0.86 16.52 12.58
C ILE A 100 0.13 17.50 11.93
N GLU A 101 0.93 18.17 12.74
CA GLU A 101 2.02 19.05 12.29
C GLU A 101 3.35 18.28 12.17
N ASP A 102 3.26 17.01 11.79
CA ASP A 102 4.42 16.17 11.48
C ASP A 102 4.72 16.28 9.99
N LYS A 103 5.92 16.77 9.66
CA LYS A 103 6.35 16.99 8.28
C LYS A 103 6.68 15.70 7.53
N ASP A 104 6.83 14.60 8.26
CA ASP A 104 7.19 13.30 7.71
C ASP A 104 5.95 12.43 7.40
N LEU A 105 4.75 12.85 7.84
CA LEU A 105 3.50 12.14 7.54
C LEU A 105 2.83 12.68 6.28
N SER A 106 2.61 11.79 5.30
CA SER A 106 1.91 12.12 4.07
C SER A 106 0.38 12.11 4.30
N PHE A 107 -0.34 12.70 3.34
CA PHE A 107 -1.80 12.57 3.33
C PHE A 107 -2.26 11.11 3.19
N ILE A 108 -1.50 10.28 2.47
CA ILE A 108 -1.80 8.86 2.27
C ILE A 108 -1.60 8.06 3.56
N ASP A 109 -0.65 8.46 4.40
CA ASP A 109 -0.53 7.93 5.76
C ASP A 109 -1.78 8.23 6.57
N CYS A 110 -2.30 9.46 6.51
CA CYS A 110 -3.54 9.83 7.19
C CYS A 110 -4.74 8.99 6.73
N ILE A 111 -4.84 8.69 5.43
CA ILE A 111 -5.89 7.81 4.88
C ILE A 111 -5.73 6.37 5.41
N SER A 112 -4.50 5.91 5.57
CA SER A 112 -4.23 4.58 6.12
C SER A 112 -4.60 4.47 7.61
N PHE A 113 -4.74 5.60 8.31
CA PHE A 113 -5.19 5.68 9.70
C PHE A 113 -6.69 5.94 9.85
N THR A 114 -7.42 6.26 8.77
CA THR A 114 -8.86 6.54 8.80
C THR A 114 -9.68 5.38 8.25
N GLY A 115 -10.84 5.14 8.85
CA GLY A 115 -11.62 3.92 8.64
C GLY A 115 -11.09 2.73 9.45
N SER A 116 -11.99 1.79 9.77
CA SER A 116 -11.78 0.64 10.66
C SER A 116 -10.84 -0.44 10.12
N ILE A 117 -9.74 -0.07 9.46
CA ILE A 117 -8.77 -0.97 8.84
C ILE A 117 -7.51 -0.95 9.71
N PRO A 118 -7.32 -1.93 10.62
CA PRO A 118 -6.14 -1.96 11.46
C PRO A 118 -4.87 -2.10 10.60
N LYS A 119 -3.94 -1.15 10.78
CA LYS A 119 -2.56 -1.24 10.27
C LYS A 119 -1.84 -2.27 11.15
N VAL A 120 -1.38 -3.37 10.57
CA VAL A 120 -0.35 -4.20 11.21
C VAL A 120 0.96 -3.67 10.66
N MET A 121 1.71 -3.00 11.53
CA MET A 121 3.11 -2.61 11.31
C MET A 121 3.97 -3.84 11.06
#